data_AF-A0A2V5TGM6-F1
#
_entry.id   AF-A0A2V5TGM6-F1
#
_cell.length_a   1.000
_cell.length_b   1.000
_cell.length_c   1.000
_cell.angle_alpha   90.00
_cell.angle_beta   90.00
_cell.angle_gamma   90.00
#
_symmetry.space_group_name_H-M   'P 1'
#
loop_
_entity.id
_entity.type
_entity.pdbx_description
1 polymer ?
#
loop_
_entity_poly.entity_id
_entity_poly.type
_entity_poly.pdbx_seq_one_letter_code
_entity_poly.pdbx_strand_id
1 'polypeptide(L)'
;MYEFAVTPAVTQIRRRGVEIAEVSAGSVGAELELERGDRIMRVNGRAVRDYLDFRFQTAGETDVVVDVRKTSGEDWELNIERDEAEDFGLSFEQIVPRQCANECLFCFCKGNPETARPSLFVRDEDVRLSFLYGNYTTLTSITEDEMRRVIDQRLTPQYVSVHATDLEVRAYLLGIDKERADISGKMRRMLDAGIEIHAQVVLCP
;
A
#
# COMPACT_ATOMS: atom_id res chain seq x y z
N MET A 1 -29.03 -6.35 -14.07
CA MET A 1 -27.97 -7.11 -13.40
C MET A 1 -26.71 -6.86 -14.20
N TYR A 2 -25.86 -5.94 -13.77
CA TYR A 2 -24.60 -5.66 -14.45
C TYR A 2 -23.53 -6.61 -13.90
N GLU A 3 -23.24 -7.67 -14.64
CA GLU A 3 -21.97 -8.41 -14.52
C GLU A 3 -20.86 -7.48 -15.03
N PHE A 4 -20.39 -6.58 -14.16
CA PHE A 4 -19.16 -5.87 -14.45
C PHE A 4 -18.02 -6.86 -14.35
N ALA A 5 -17.41 -7.11 -15.51
CA ALA A 5 -16.10 -7.68 -15.73
C ALA A 5 -15.00 -6.81 -15.10
N VAL A 6 -15.02 -6.68 -13.77
CA VAL A 6 -13.79 -6.52 -13.01
C VAL A 6 -13.56 -7.91 -12.44
N THR A 7 -12.86 -8.77 -13.19
CA THR A 7 -12.08 -9.80 -12.51
C THR A 7 -11.31 -9.04 -11.44
N PRO A 8 -11.55 -9.28 -10.13
CA PRO A 8 -10.79 -8.56 -9.13
C PRO A 8 -9.33 -8.79 -9.51
N ALA A 9 -8.57 -7.70 -9.70
CA ALA A 9 -7.13 -7.80 -9.93
C ALA A 9 -6.43 -8.56 -8.79
N VAL A 10 -7.16 -8.84 -7.71
CA VAL A 10 -6.74 -9.60 -6.55
C VAL A 10 -7.55 -10.92 -6.45
N THR A 11 -7.41 -11.81 -7.43
CA THR A 11 -7.45 -13.27 -7.17
C THR A 11 -6.07 -13.81 -6.78
N GLN A 12 -5.04 -12.97 -6.74
CA GLN A 12 -3.80 -13.35 -6.09
C GLN A 12 -4.07 -13.47 -4.60
N ILE A 13 -4.28 -14.72 -4.16
CA ILE A 13 -3.92 -15.20 -2.83
C ILE A 13 -2.65 -14.44 -2.46
N ARG A 14 -2.72 -13.52 -1.49
CA ARG A 14 -1.55 -12.77 -1.01
C ARG A 14 -0.49 -13.81 -0.65
N ARG A 15 0.46 -14.04 -1.55
CA ARG A 15 1.60 -14.89 -1.26
C ARG A 15 2.33 -14.17 -0.13
N ARG A 16 2.60 -14.89 0.96
CA ARG A 16 3.36 -14.31 2.08
C ARG A 16 4.72 -13.86 1.56
N GLY A 17 5.22 -12.72 2.02
CA GLY A 17 6.51 -12.18 1.58
C GLY A 17 6.42 -11.30 0.33
N VAL A 18 7.52 -10.62 0.02
CA VAL A 18 7.67 -9.73 -1.14
C VAL A 18 8.68 -10.31 -2.13
N GLU A 19 8.32 -10.34 -3.42
CA GLU A 19 9.19 -10.86 -4.48
C GLU A 19 10.25 -9.85 -4.91
N ILE A 20 11.49 -10.33 -5.05
CA ILE A 20 12.61 -9.57 -5.62
C ILE A 20 12.42 -9.48 -7.13
N ALA A 21 12.29 -8.26 -7.64
CA ALA A 21 12.15 -8.00 -9.07
C ALA A 21 13.51 -7.96 -9.77
N GLU A 22 14.51 -7.32 -9.15
CA GLU A 22 15.86 -7.20 -9.68
C GLU A 22 16.88 -7.11 -8.54
N VAL A 23 18.10 -7.59 -8.82
CA VAL A 23 19.26 -7.53 -7.93
C VAL A 23 20.37 -6.79 -8.65
N SER A 24 20.91 -5.75 -8.03
CA SER A 24 21.98 -4.93 -8.61
C SER A 24 23.30 -5.68 -8.55
N ALA A 25 24.08 -5.65 -9.64
CA ALA A 25 25.39 -6.29 -9.68
C ALA A 25 26.35 -5.64 -8.66
N GLY A 26 27.09 -6.47 -7.91
CA GLY A 26 28.02 -6.01 -6.88
C GLY A 26 27.35 -5.38 -5.65
N SER A 27 26.08 -5.70 -5.41
CA SER A 27 25.37 -5.32 -4.18
C SER A 27 25.38 -6.45 -3.15
N VAL A 28 25.05 -6.12 -1.90
CA VAL A 28 24.88 -7.10 -0.81
C VAL A 28 23.94 -8.24 -1.23
N GLY A 29 22.84 -7.93 -1.93
CA GLY A 29 21.93 -8.96 -2.43
C GLY A 29 22.60 -9.93 -3.41
N ALA A 30 23.48 -9.45 -4.28
CA ALA A 30 24.22 -10.31 -5.20
C ALA A 30 25.27 -11.17 -4.49
N GLU A 31 25.97 -10.62 -3.49
CA GLU A 31 26.94 -11.35 -2.67
C GLU A 31 26.30 -12.49 -1.85
N LEU A 32 25.05 -12.27 -1.42
CA LEU A 32 24.22 -13.25 -0.72
C LEU A 32 23.50 -14.23 -1.67
N GLU A 33 23.86 -14.21 -2.96
CA GLU A 33 23.28 -15.06 -4.00
C GLU A 33 21.74 -14.93 -4.10
N LEU A 34 21.19 -13.76 -3.78
CA LEU A 34 19.78 -13.47 -4.02
C LEU A 34 19.55 -13.23 -5.51
N GLU A 35 18.42 -13.72 -6.00
CA GLU A 35 18.08 -13.69 -7.41
C GLU A 35 16.67 -13.13 -7.63
N ARG A 36 16.41 -12.70 -8.86
CA ARG A 36 15.06 -12.33 -9.29
C ARG A 36 14.09 -13.51 -9.07
N GLY A 37 12.95 -13.22 -8.46
CA GLY A 37 11.90 -14.20 -8.17
C GLY A 37 12.00 -14.81 -6.78
N ASP A 38 13.13 -14.68 -6.09
CA ASP A 38 13.22 -15.02 -4.68
C ASP A 38 12.27 -14.14 -3.86
N ARG A 39 11.78 -14.67 -2.74
CA ARG A 39 10.77 -13.99 -1.94
C ARG A 39 11.23 -13.80 -0.50
N ILE A 40 11.29 -12.55 -0.06
CA ILE A 40 11.63 -12.21 1.31
C ILE A 40 10.38 -12.39 2.18
N MET A 41 10.45 -13.32 3.13
CA MET A 41 9.34 -13.75 3.97
C MET A 41 9.31 -13.02 5.31
N ARG A 42 10.48 -12.84 5.93
CA ARG A 42 10.64 -12.19 7.24
C ARG A 42 11.94 -11.41 7.31
N VAL A 43 11.96 -10.39 8.16
CA VAL A 43 13.15 -9.66 8.59
C VAL A 43 13.15 -9.62 10.12
N ASN A 44 14.22 -10.05 10.77
CA ASN A 44 14.35 -10.12 12.23
C ASN A 44 13.15 -10.82 12.90
N GLY A 45 12.72 -11.94 12.30
CA GLY A 45 11.56 -12.72 12.75
C GLY A 45 10.19 -12.06 12.52
N ARG A 46 10.12 -10.85 11.95
CA ARG A 46 8.86 -10.15 11.63
C ARG A 46 8.45 -10.41 10.18
N ALA A 47 7.16 -10.65 9.95
CA ALA A 47 6.67 -10.93 8.60
C ALA A 47 6.78 -9.70 7.69
N VAL A 48 7.13 -9.95 6.42
CA VAL A 48 7.17 -8.95 5.36
C VAL A 48 5.96 -9.15 4.45
N ARG A 49 5.17 -8.08 4.22
CA ARG A 49 4.00 -8.11 3.33
C ARG A 49 4.27 -7.49 1.96
N ASP A 50 5.14 -6.50 1.92
CA ASP A 50 5.54 -5.76 0.73
C ASP A 50 6.89 -5.07 1.00
N TYR A 51 7.40 -4.33 0.01
CA TYR A 51 8.71 -3.71 0.12
C TYR A 51 8.77 -2.58 1.18
N LEU A 52 7.64 -1.97 1.56
CA LEU A 52 7.62 -0.96 2.62
C LEU A 52 7.91 -1.60 3.97
N ASP A 53 7.38 -2.81 4.22
CA ASP A 53 7.74 -3.56 5.41
C ASP A 53 9.23 -3.90 5.42
N PHE A 54 9.78 -4.35 4.28
CA PHE A 54 11.20 -4.65 4.17
C PHE A 54 12.05 -3.41 4.49
N ARG A 55 11.77 -2.27 3.84
CA ARG A 55 12.49 -1.02 4.07
C ARG A 55 12.35 -0.54 5.53
N PHE A 56 11.16 -0.61 6.10
CA PHE A 56 10.93 -0.21 7.50
C PHE A 56 11.67 -1.11 8.50
N GLN A 57 11.70 -2.43 8.27
CA GLN A 57 12.31 -3.40 9.19
C GLN A 57 13.83 -3.49 9.06
N THR A 58 14.41 -2.97 7.96
CA THR A 58 15.86 -2.96 7.72
C THR A 58 16.49 -1.58 7.88
N ALA A 59 15.71 -0.50 7.88
CA ALA A 59 16.22 0.86 8.01
C ALA A 59 16.98 1.04 9.33
N GLY A 60 18.24 1.49 9.25
CA GLY A 60 19.10 1.71 10.41
C GLY A 60 19.73 0.45 11.02
N GLU A 61 19.38 -0.74 10.51
CA GLU A 61 19.91 -2.01 11.03
C GLU A 61 21.20 -2.41 10.30
N THR A 62 22.24 -2.69 11.08
CA THR A 62 23.54 -3.22 10.61
C THR A 62 23.59 -4.74 10.61
N ASP A 63 22.85 -5.38 11.52
CA ASP A 63 22.79 -6.82 11.70
C ASP A 63 21.35 -7.30 11.48
N VAL A 64 21.12 -8.05 10.41
CA VAL A 64 19.77 -8.41 9.96
C VAL A 64 19.68 -9.89 9.64
N VAL A 65 18.66 -10.55 10.18
CA VAL A 65 18.28 -11.92 9.80
C VAL A 65 17.14 -11.86 8.80
N VAL A 66 17.34 -12.40 7.60
CA VAL A 66 16.35 -12.37 6.52
C VAL A 66 15.97 -13.79 6.11
N ASP A 67 14.69 -14.12 6.24
CA ASP A 67 14.14 -15.39 5.78
C ASP A 67 13.72 -15.26 4.31
N VAL A 68 14.27 -16.09 3.43
CA VAL A 68 14.05 -16.05 1.99
C VAL A 68 13.53 -17.38 1.48
N ARG A 69 12.44 -17.37 0.73
CA ARG A 69 12.01 -18.49 -0.10
C ARG A 69 12.66 -18.36 -1.48
N LYS A 70 13.58 -19.25 -1.80
CA LYS A 70 14.23 -19.30 -3.11
C LYS A 70 13.27 -19.75 -4.20
N THR A 71 13.54 -19.37 -5.45
CA THR A 71 12.78 -19.85 -6.62
C THR A 71 12.81 -21.37 -6.78
N SER A 72 13.87 -22.03 -6.30
CA SER A 72 14.00 -23.49 -6.22
C SER A 72 12.99 -24.15 -5.27
N GLY A 73 12.38 -23.37 -4.36
CA GLY A 73 11.48 -23.83 -3.32
C GLY A 73 12.13 -24.00 -1.95
N GLU A 74 13.45 -23.84 -1.84
CA GLU A 74 14.18 -23.89 -0.57
C GLU A 74 13.90 -22.66 0.31
N ASP A 75 13.94 -22.85 1.63
CA ASP A 75 13.92 -21.76 2.61
C ASP A 75 15.34 -21.52 3.11
N TRP A 76 15.82 -20.30 2.97
CA TRP A 76 17.13 -19.85 3.45
C TRP A 76 16.93 -18.85 4.59
N GLU A 77 17.80 -18.92 5.59
CA GLU A 77 17.94 -17.89 6.64
C GLU A 77 19.31 -17.23 6.43
N LEU A 78 19.30 -15.94 6.12
CA LEU A 78 20.50 -15.18 5.82
C LEU A 78 20.82 -14.25 6.99
N ASN A 79 22.02 -14.40 7.55
CA ASN A 79 22.56 -13.45 8.53
C ASN A 79 23.42 -12.44 7.77
N ILE A 80 22.99 -11.19 7.79
CA ILE A 80 23.57 -10.11 6.98
C ILE A 80 24.16 -9.06 7.91
N GLU A 81 25.46 -8.83 7.78
CA GLU A 81 26.16 -7.69 8.39
C GLU A 81 26.46 -6.68 7.27
N ARG A 82 26.08 -5.42 7.48
CA ARG A 82 26.23 -4.34 6.49
C ARG A 82 26.43 -2.99 7.17
N ASP A 83 26.92 -2.01 6.43
CA ASP A 83 26.92 -0.63 6.89
C ASP A 83 25.49 -0.04 6.89
N GLU A 84 25.19 0.86 7.83
CA GLU A 84 23.86 1.48 7.98
C GLU A 84 23.36 2.15 6.68
N ALA A 85 24.29 2.75 5.92
CA ALA A 85 24.02 3.48 4.68
C ALA A 85 24.08 2.61 3.42
N GLU A 86 24.53 1.35 3.52
CA GLU A 86 24.72 0.47 2.37
C GLU A 86 23.37 -0.09 1.90
N ASP A 87 23.01 0.04 0.61
CA ASP A 87 21.76 -0.52 0.09
C ASP A 87 21.93 -2.03 -0.21
N PHE A 88 20.89 -2.83 0.04
CA PHE A 88 20.87 -4.25 -0.34
C PHE A 88 20.97 -4.46 -1.86
N GLY A 89 20.69 -3.43 -2.66
CA GLY A 89 20.65 -3.49 -4.12
C GLY A 89 19.45 -4.24 -4.67
N LEU A 90 18.38 -4.36 -3.88
CA LEU A 90 17.16 -5.10 -4.23
C LEU A 90 16.05 -4.14 -4.68
N SER A 91 15.44 -4.46 -5.82
CA SER A 91 14.13 -3.93 -6.20
C SER A 91 13.07 -5.01 -6.03
N PHE A 92 11.82 -4.60 -5.83
CA PHE A 92 10.73 -5.49 -5.48
C PHE A 92 9.55 -5.36 -6.44
N GLU A 93 8.66 -6.35 -6.40
CA GLU A 93 7.40 -6.32 -7.14
C GLU A 93 6.58 -5.06 -6.82
N GLN A 94 5.85 -4.58 -7.84
CA GLN A 94 5.01 -3.38 -7.71
C GLN A 94 3.87 -3.61 -6.74
N ILE A 95 3.53 -2.56 -5.97
CA ILE A 95 2.35 -2.59 -5.11
C ILE A 95 1.11 -2.72 -5.98
N VAL A 96 0.37 -3.81 -5.80
CA VAL A 96 -0.99 -3.91 -6.34
C VAL A 96 -1.89 -2.99 -5.52
N PRO A 97 -2.48 -1.93 -6.13
CA PRO A 97 -3.31 -0.98 -5.42
C PRO A 97 -4.58 -1.64 -4.90
N ARG A 98 -4.95 -1.30 -3.66
CA ARG A 98 -6.30 -1.59 -3.19
C ARG A 98 -7.33 -0.84 -4.05
N GLN A 99 -8.39 -1.54 -4.44
CA GLN A 99 -9.46 -0.95 -5.22
C GLN A 99 -10.46 -0.21 -4.31
N CYS A 100 -10.83 1.00 -4.72
CA CYS A 100 -11.88 1.80 -4.10
C CYS A 100 -13.23 1.08 -4.21
N ALA A 101 -13.95 0.98 -3.10
CA ALA A 101 -15.28 0.37 -3.02
C ALA A 101 -16.42 1.40 -3.04
N ASN A 102 -16.09 2.70 -3.14
CA ASN A 102 -17.10 3.76 -3.15
C ASN A 102 -17.89 3.81 -4.46
N GLU A 103 -19.14 4.21 -4.34
CA GLU A 103 -20.08 4.33 -5.45
C GLU A 103 -20.45 5.80 -5.71
N CYS A 104 -19.49 6.71 -5.57
CA CYS A 104 -19.68 8.16 -5.57
C CYS A 104 -20.50 8.67 -6.74
N LEU A 105 -21.35 9.67 -6.47
CA LEU A 105 -22.19 10.35 -7.49
C LEU A 105 -21.36 11.08 -8.57
N PHE A 106 -20.12 11.44 -8.24
CA PHE A 106 -19.18 12.19 -9.09
C PHE A 106 -17.98 11.35 -9.55
N CYS A 107 -18.07 10.01 -9.51
CA CYS A 107 -16.94 9.14 -9.83
C CYS A 107 -16.54 9.23 -11.31
N PHE A 108 -15.38 9.82 -11.60
CA PHE A 108 -14.85 9.94 -12.96
C PHE A 108 -14.67 8.59 -13.66
N CYS A 109 -14.22 7.56 -12.94
CA CYS A 109 -14.05 6.23 -13.51
C CYS A 109 -15.38 5.61 -13.98
N LYS A 110 -16.51 5.94 -13.32
CA LYS A 110 -17.85 5.51 -13.77
C LYS A 110 -18.34 6.29 -14.98
N GLY A 111 -17.87 7.53 -15.16
CA GLY A 111 -18.22 8.38 -16.29
C GLY A 111 -17.44 8.06 -17.58
N ASN A 112 -16.43 7.18 -17.52
CA ASN A 112 -15.64 6.81 -18.69
C ASN A 112 -16.50 6.06 -19.73
N PRO A 113 -16.27 6.31 -21.05
CA PRO A 113 -16.91 5.52 -22.09
C PRO A 113 -16.39 4.07 -22.06
N GLU A 114 -17.23 3.10 -22.47
CA GLU A 114 -16.87 1.67 -22.49
C GLU A 114 -15.61 1.36 -23.31
N THR A 115 -15.28 2.20 -24.29
CA THR A 115 -14.10 2.08 -25.16
C THR A 115 -12.83 2.66 -24.53
N ALA A 116 -12.89 3.23 -23.33
CA ALA A 116 -11.73 3.79 -22.65
C ALA A 116 -10.68 2.72 -22.37
N ARG A 117 -9.42 3.17 -22.24
CA ARG A 117 -8.31 2.26 -21.90
C ARG A 117 -8.57 1.59 -20.54
N PRO A 118 -8.31 0.28 -20.38
CA PRO A 118 -8.56 -0.43 -19.11
C PRO A 118 -7.95 0.24 -17.88
N SER A 119 -6.78 0.86 -18.01
CA SER A 119 -6.10 1.58 -16.93
C SER A 119 -6.89 2.76 -16.37
N LEU A 120 -7.81 3.36 -17.14
CA LEU A 120 -8.65 4.47 -16.70
C LEU A 120 -9.81 4.03 -15.79
N PHE A 121 -10.05 2.73 -15.67
CA PHE A 121 -11.09 2.17 -14.79
C PHE A 121 -10.53 1.70 -13.43
N VAL A 122 -9.21 1.77 -13.23
CA VAL A 122 -8.58 1.47 -11.95
C VAL A 122 -8.96 2.57 -10.97
N ARG A 123 -9.65 2.21 -9.89
CA ARG A 123 -10.01 3.13 -8.80
C ARG A 123 -9.11 2.81 -7.62
N ASP A 124 -8.11 3.63 -7.33
CA ASP A 124 -7.22 3.39 -6.21
C ASP A 124 -7.77 3.95 -4.89
N GLU A 125 -7.58 3.21 -3.81
CA GLU A 125 -7.82 3.66 -2.43
C GLU A 125 -6.82 2.98 -1.50
N ASP A 126 -5.54 3.33 -1.63
CA ASP A 126 -4.44 2.67 -0.93
C ASP A 126 -3.54 3.70 -0.21
N VAL A 127 -3.50 3.61 1.12
CA VAL A 127 -2.69 4.52 1.98
C VAL A 127 -1.18 4.42 1.72
N ARG A 128 -0.70 3.29 1.16
CA ARG A 128 0.70 3.14 0.77
C ARG A 128 1.03 4.03 -0.42
N LEU A 129 0.16 4.05 -1.42
CA LEU A 129 0.32 4.89 -2.61
C LEU A 129 0.08 6.36 -2.29
N SER A 130 -0.77 6.65 -1.30
CA SER A 130 -0.92 7.99 -0.77
C SER A 130 0.41 8.55 -0.26
N PHE A 131 1.10 7.78 0.58
CA PHE A 131 2.43 8.13 1.09
C PHE A 131 3.49 8.21 -0.02
N LEU A 132 3.55 7.20 -0.90
CA LEU A 132 4.62 7.07 -1.89
C LEU A 132 4.51 8.06 -3.06
N TYR A 133 3.29 8.32 -3.53
CA TYR A 133 3.06 9.00 -4.80
C TYR A 133 2.10 10.18 -4.69
N GLY A 134 1.56 10.46 -3.51
CA GLY A 134 0.63 11.56 -3.31
C GLY A 134 -0.79 11.27 -3.78
N ASN A 135 -1.16 9.99 -3.94
CA ASN A 135 -2.50 9.62 -4.34
C ASN A 135 -3.52 9.96 -3.23
N TYR A 136 -4.60 10.62 -3.61
CA TYR A 136 -5.63 11.02 -2.66
C TYR A 136 -6.55 9.84 -2.32
N THR A 137 -6.75 9.62 -1.03
CA THR A 137 -7.66 8.60 -0.52
C THR A 137 -8.90 9.24 0.10
N THR A 138 -10.01 8.51 0.10
CA THR A 138 -11.21 8.98 0.82
C THR A 138 -11.24 8.44 2.26
N LEU A 139 -10.31 7.55 2.63
CA LEU A 139 -10.28 6.88 3.93
C LEU A 139 -11.57 6.08 4.26
N THR A 140 -12.44 5.78 3.30
CA THR A 140 -13.69 5.04 3.58
C THR A 140 -13.43 3.54 3.68
N SER A 141 -12.50 3.04 2.87
CA SER A 141 -12.11 1.62 2.81
C SER A 141 -10.93 1.26 3.72
N ILE A 142 -10.36 2.24 4.44
CA ILE A 142 -9.24 1.98 5.36
C ILE A 142 -9.69 1.08 6.50
N THR A 143 -8.95 -0.01 6.71
CA THR A 143 -9.15 -0.93 7.82
C THR A 143 -8.38 -0.49 9.07
N GLU A 144 -8.74 -1.03 10.22
CA GLU A 144 -7.99 -0.82 11.46
C GLU A 144 -6.52 -1.26 11.36
N ASP A 145 -6.25 -2.34 10.63
CA ASP A 145 -4.90 -2.85 10.40
C ASP A 145 -4.07 -1.89 9.54
N GLU A 146 -4.68 -1.29 8.51
CA GLU A 146 -4.05 -0.28 7.66
C GLU A 146 -3.82 1.03 8.43
N MET A 147 -4.79 1.45 9.25
CA MET A 147 -4.62 2.62 10.12
C MET A 147 -3.47 2.43 11.11
N ARG A 148 -3.40 1.27 11.79
CA ARG A 148 -2.26 0.94 12.66
C ARG A 148 -0.96 0.93 11.87
N ARG A 149 -0.95 0.35 10.67
CA ARG A 149 0.24 0.35 9.80
C ARG A 149 0.72 1.77 9.48
N VAL A 150 -0.18 2.68 9.09
CA VAL A 150 0.15 4.09 8.80
C VAL A 150 0.83 4.72 10.02
N ILE A 151 0.30 4.48 11.21
CA ILE A 151 0.82 5.02 12.47
C ILE A 151 2.16 4.39 12.85
N ASP A 152 2.23 3.06 12.93
CA ASP A 152 3.40 2.32 13.40
C ASP A 152 4.60 2.53 12.48
N GLN A 153 4.37 2.61 11.16
CA GLN A 153 5.40 2.83 10.15
C GLN A 153 5.60 4.31 9.80
N ARG A 154 4.88 5.22 10.46
CA ARG A 154 4.90 6.67 10.19
C ARG A 154 4.81 7.00 8.70
N LEU A 155 3.84 6.41 8.00
CA LEU A 155 3.62 6.66 6.57
C LEU A 155 3.07 8.07 6.37
N THR A 156 3.95 9.08 6.33
CA THR A 156 3.62 10.51 6.32
C THR A 156 4.31 11.23 5.15
N PRO A 157 3.64 12.17 4.44
CA PRO A 157 2.26 12.61 4.63
C PRO A 157 1.22 11.64 4.04
N GLN A 158 -0.04 11.77 4.45
CA GLN A 158 -1.21 11.12 3.84
C GLN A 158 -2.05 12.16 3.08
N TYR A 159 -2.45 11.84 1.85
CA TYR A 159 -3.25 12.71 1.00
C TYR A 159 -4.72 12.28 1.05
N VAL A 160 -5.58 13.20 1.46
CA VAL A 160 -6.97 12.90 1.83
C VAL A 160 -7.96 13.81 1.12
N SER A 161 -8.90 13.25 0.37
CA SER A 161 -10.00 13.99 -0.26
C SER A 161 -11.19 14.11 0.71
N VAL A 162 -11.47 15.34 1.12
CA VAL A 162 -12.55 15.72 2.04
C VAL A 162 -13.74 16.22 1.25
N HIS A 163 -14.88 15.54 1.40
CA HIS A 163 -16.09 15.79 0.59
C HIS A 163 -17.18 16.48 1.43
N ALA A 164 -17.33 16.05 2.67
CA ALA A 164 -18.17 16.66 3.70
C ALA A 164 -17.67 16.19 5.08
N THR A 165 -18.00 16.91 6.15
CA THR A 165 -17.76 16.42 7.53
C THR A 165 -19.04 15.91 8.19
N ASP A 166 -20.21 16.28 7.65
CA ASP A 166 -21.48 15.67 8.02
C ASP A 166 -21.53 14.23 7.50
N LEU A 167 -21.86 13.29 8.41
CA LEU A 167 -21.80 11.86 8.12
C LEU A 167 -22.85 11.42 7.09
N GLU A 168 -24.05 11.99 7.13
CA GLU A 168 -25.14 11.62 6.23
C GLU A 168 -24.89 12.15 4.83
N VAL A 169 -24.47 13.42 4.73
CA VAL A 169 -24.08 14.03 3.46
C VAL A 169 -22.90 13.26 2.83
N ARG A 170 -21.87 12.94 3.61
CA ARG A 170 -20.71 12.22 3.09
C ARG A 170 -21.04 10.80 2.65
N ALA A 171 -21.86 10.08 3.43
CA ALA A 171 -22.34 8.75 3.08
C ALA A 171 -23.10 8.77 1.76
N TYR A 172 -24.01 9.73 1.59
CA TYR A 172 -24.77 9.95 0.36
C TYR A 172 -23.86 10.26 -0.84
N LEU A 173 -22.96 11.23 -0.71
CA LEU A 173 -22.05 11.65 -1.79
C LEU A 173 -21.16 10.50 -2.29
N LEU A 174 -20.67 9.66 -1.37
CA LEU A 174 -19.75 8.57 -1.67
C LEU A 174 -20.45 7.23 -1.97
N GLY A 175 -21.78 7.15 -1.76
CA GLY A 175 -22.54 5.91 -1.96
C GLY A 175 -22.09 4.79 -1.01
N ILE A 176 -21.91 5.11 0.28
CA ILE A 176 -21.42 4.19 1.32
C ILE A 176 -22.30 4.23 2.57
N ASP A 177 -22.15 3.23 3.44
CA ASP A 177 -22.78 3.22 4.75
C ASP A 177 -22.23 4.33 5.67
N LYS A 178 -23.12 4.90 6.50
CA LYS A 178 -22.81 5.99 7.45
C LYS A 178 -21.64 5.67 8.39
N GLU A 179 -21.48 4.40 8.78
CA GLU A 179 -20.40 3.94 9.66
C GLU A 179 -18.99 4.15 9.05
N ARG A 180 -18.88 4.13 7.72
CA ARG A 180 -17.62 4.36 6.99
C ARG A 180 -17.36 5.83 6.71
N ALA A 181 -18.36 6.69 6.91
CA ALA A 181 -18.34 8.08 6.49
C ALA A 181 -17.52 9.01 7.40
N ASP A 182 -17.20 8.61 8.64
CA ASP A 182 -16.46 9.46 9.58
C ASP A 182 -15.00 9.68 9.15
N ILE A 183 -14.79 10.74 8.36
CA ILE A 183 -13.47 11.19 7.95
C ILE A 183 -12.77 11.98 9.06
N SER A 184 -13.53 12.73 9.87
CA SER A 184 -12.98 13.61 10.89
C SER A 184 -12.31 12.80 12.00
N GLY A 185 -12.94 11.72 12.47
CA GLY A 185 -12.35 10.80 13.44
C GLY A 185 -11.10 10.11 12.91
N LYS A 186 -11.12 9.67 11.64
CA LYS A 186 -9.97 9.02 10.99
C LYS A 186 -8.77 9.97 10.83
N MET A 187 -9.02 11.19 10.33
CA MET A 187 -7.97 12.21 10.21
C MET A 187 -7.43 12.62 11.58
N ARG A 188 -8.31 12.79 12.58
CA ARG A 188 -7.86 13.11 13.96
C ARG A 188 -6.92 12.04 14.50
N ARG A 189 -7.26 10.75 14.35
CA ARG A 189 -6.39 9.65 14.78
C ARG A 189 -5.01 9.67 14.13
N MET A 190 -4.93 10.02 12.84
CA MET A 190 -3.66 10.19 12.14
C MET A 190 -2.88 11.41 12.67
N LEU A 191 -3.54 12.55 12.83
CA LEU A 191 -2.94 13.79 13.34
C LEU A 191 -2.42 13.63 14.78
N ASP A 192 -3.20 12.99 15.66
CA ASP A 192 -2.83 12.71 17.04
C ASP A 192 -1.58 11.80 17.13
N ALA A 193 -1.34 10.99 16.11
CA ALA A 193 -0.15 10.15 15.96
C ALA A 193 1.03 10.85 15.26
N GLY A 194 0.89 12.13 14.91
CA GLY A 194 1.93 12.92 14.23
C GLY A 194 2.05 12.63 12.73
N ILE A 195 1.02 12.06 12.10
CA ILE A 195 0.97 11.90 10.64
C ILE A 195 0.48 13.21 10.02
N GLU A 196 1.27 13.76 9.10
CA GLU A 196 0.90 14.94 8.32
C GLU A 196 -0.19 14.58 7.30
N ILE A 197 -1.18 15.46 7.15
CA ILE A 197 -2.28 15.26 6.20
C ILE A 197 -2.30 16.41 5.19
N HIS A 198 -2.26 16.06 3.91
CA HIS A 198 -2.53 16.95 2.80
C HIS A 198 -4.00 16.80 2.40
N ALA A 199 -4.84 17.72 2.86
CA ALA A 199 -6.27 17.66 2.62
C ALA A 199 -6.68 18.42 1.35
N GLN A 200 -7.43 17.77 0.47
CA GLN A 200 -8.09 18.40 -0.68
C GLN A 200 -9.59 18.47 -0.42
N VAL A 201 -10.17 19.67 -0.52
CA VAL A 201 -11.63 19.84 -0.49
C VAL A 201 -12.19 19.52 -1.87
N VAL A 202 -13.09 18.54 -1.94
CA VAL A 202 -13.82 18.18 -3.16
C VAL A 202 -15.19 18.86 -3.12
N LEU A 203 -15.40 19.81 -4.02
CA LEU A 203 -16.66 20.54 -4.15
C LEU A 203 -17.54 19.88 -5.21
N CYS A 204 -18.74 19.46 -4.81
CA CYS A 204 -19.78 18.97 -5.72
C CYS A 204 -20.82 20.08 -5.92
N PRO A 205 -20.98 20.64 -7.14
CA PRO A 205 -21.95 21.68 -7.43
C PRO A 205 -23.40 21.18 -7.45
#